data_AF-A0A2N0XFY0-F1
#
_entry.id   AF-A0A2N0XFY0-F1
#
_cell.length_a   1.000
_cell.length_b   1.000
_cell.length_c   1.000
_cell.angle_alpha   90.00
_cell.angle_beta   90.00
_cell.angle_gamma   90.00
#
_symmetry.space_group_name_H-M   'P 1'
#
loop_
_entity.id
_entity.type
_entity.pdbx_description
1 polymer ?
#
loop_
_entity_poly.entity_id
_entity_poly.type
_entity_poly.pdbx_seq_one_letter_code
_entity_poly.pdbx_strand_id
1 'polypeptide(L)'
;MRKIIIVLAAIAGMHANAQSWNLTGNSGTNPTTNFIGTTDNQSLVFTTNNAEKMRITPEGRFIFYNIGTPGMVWDKNLFFGGGMDNPATTNNVAFGMGTLTQLIGGGGNTALGNNALSSFSNGLCNVAIGFNSMRHTSSGDYNTALGMNALEYFKQGIGNVGVGNSALGSGSLIGNFNVAVGTSALRYISNGSYNTIIGGDSFRSLATGSNNINIGHSNVPLITSGNNNIFVGNFITSYNTTSPQNELNIGNWIVGNNGTIGIGQFTNQLPADGISTDGQKYKLFVKDGIRTERVKVDIAANNGWADYVFEKDYQLMPLNDLAQFINKNGHLPEVPTTEEAIKNGIELKEMNILLLKKVEELTLHLIDQNTQLKKQNEEIQILKTKLNLN
;
A
#
# COMPACT_ATOMS: atom_id res chain seq x y z
N MET A 1 18.48 -51.61 -93.22
CA MET A 1 19.88 -51.40 -92.81
C MET A 1 20.15 -49.91 -92.63
N ARG A 2 20.76 -49.53 -91.50
CA ARG A 2 21.72 -48.42 -91.23
C ARG A 2 21.38 -47.01 -91.78
N LYS A 3 21.01 -46.06 -90.91
CA LYS A 3 21.87 -45.16 -90.07
C LYS A 3 22.43 -43.96 -90.87
N ILE A 4 22.00 -42.75 -90.47
CA ILE A 4 22.67 -41.48 -90.78
C ILE A 4 23.21 -40.89 -89.47
N ILE A 5 24.39 -40.27 -89.63
CA ILE A 5 25.31 -39.72 -88.65
C ILE A 5 25.04 -38.22 -88.46
N ILE A 6 24.85 -37.82 -87.19
CA ILE A 6 25.45 -36.71 -86.40
C ILE A 6 25.81 -35.38 -87.11
N VAL A 7 25.24 -34.25 -86.66
CA VAL A 7 25.88 -32.96 -86.24
C VAL A 7 24.85 -32.18 -85.38
N LEU A 8 25.02 -31.91 -84.07
CA LEU A 8 25.86 -30.95 -83.31
C LEU A 8 25.40 -29.47 -83.32
N ALA A 9 24.96 -29.05 -82.12
CA ALA A 9 24.96 -27.71 -81.50
C ALA A 9 24.05 -26.57 -82.03
N ALA A 10 22.97 -26.30 -81.28
CA ALA A 10 22.58 -24.95 -80.84
C ALA A 10 21.58 -25.01 -79.66
N ILE A 11 22.11 -24.86 -78.45
CA ILE A 11 21.60 -24.05 -77.32
C ILE A 11 20.09 -24.09 -77.02
N ALA A 12 19.76 -24.72 -75.89
CA ALA A 12 18.81 -24.28 -74.84
C ALA A 12 18.06 -25.49 -74.27
N GLY A 13 18.75 -26.30 -73.46
CA GLY A 13 18.13 -27.46 -72.82
C GLY A 13 18.65 -27.67 -71.42
N MET A 14 18.73 -26.61 -70.61
CA MET A 14 18.83 -26.77 -69.16
C MET A 14 17.53 -27.45 -68.69
N HIS A 15 17.54 -28.77 -68.57
CA HIS A 15 16.53 -29.51 -67.79
C HIS A 15 17.14 -29.72 -66.40
N ALA A 16 16.54 -29.26 -65.31
CA ALA A 16 15.43 -29.88 -64.57
C ALA A 16 15.18 -29.01 -63.30
N ASN A 17 14.06 -28.99 -62.59
CA ASN A 17 12.69 -29.52 -62.67
C ASN A 17 11.96 -28.89 -61.47
N ALA A 18 10.72 -28.40 -61.61
CA ALA A 18 9.86 -28.14 -60.44
C ALA A 18 9.06 -29.43 -60.14
N GLN A 19 9.19 -30.03 -58.94
CA GLN A 19 8.34 -31.14 -58.49
C GLN A 19 7.07 -30.61 -57.80
N SER A 20 5.90 -31.13 -58.16
CA SER A 20 4.58 -30.71 -57.63
C SER A 20 3.97 -31.79 -56.72
N TRP A 21 3.19 -31.37 -55.72
CA TRP A 21 2.49 -32.27 -54.80
C TRP A 21 1.10 -32.67 -55.33
N ASN A 22 0.75 -33.97 -55.32
CA ASN A 22 -0.44 -34.48 -56.01
C ASN A 22 -1.67 -34.60 -55.10
N LEU A 23 -2.87 -34.32 -55.64
CA LEU A 23 -4.13 -34.31 -54.87
C LEU A 23 -4.60 -35.73 -54.48
N THR A 24 -4.17 -36.79 -55.18
CA THR A 24 -4.40 -38.20 -54.81
C THR A 24 -3.23 -38.86 -54.06
N GLY A 25 -2.17 -38.11 -53.75
CA GLY A 25 -0.99 -38.61 -53.02
C GLY A 25 0.07 -39.33 -53.88
N ASN A 26 1.23 -39.59 -53.27
CA ASN A 26 2.45 -40.10 -53.93
C ASN A 26 3.00 -41.38 -53.22
N SER A 27 3.38 -42.43 -53.98
CA SER A 27 3.98 -43.70 -53.46
C SER A 27 5.52 -43.72 -53.54
N GLY A 28 6.21 -43.92 -52.40
CA GLY A 28 7.68 -44.15 -52.32
C GLY A 28 8.60 -42.92 -52.08
N THR A 29 8.38 -42.08 -51.05
CA THR A 29 9.07 -40.77 -50.75
C THR A 29 10.19 -40.76 -49.67
N ASN A 30 10.98 -39.65 -49.49
CA ASN A 30 12.05 -39.45 -48.46
C ASN A 30 11.92 -38.12 -47.61
N PRO A 31 11.89 -38.16 -46.26
CA PRO A 31 11.63 -36.98 -45.40
C PRO A 31 12.69 -35.86 -45.35
N THR A 32 14.00 -36.14 -45.50
CA THR A 32 15.06 -35.11 -45.34
C THR A 32 15.12 -34.15 -46.55
N THR A 33 14.46 -34.52 -47.66
CA THR A 33 14.47 -33.77 -48.92
C THR A 33 13.08 -33.63 -49.56
N ASN A 34 12.03 -34.32 -49.09
CA ASN A 34 10.66 -34.19 -49.61
C ASN A 34 9.67 -33.78 -48.52
N PHE A 35 9.07 -32.59 -48.64
CA PHE A 35 8.12 -32.05 -47.67
C PHE A 35 7.19 -30.99 -48.26
N ILE A 36 6.02 -30.82 -47.61
CA ILE A 36 5.07 -29.73 -47.85
C ILE A 36 5.28 -28.68 -46.79
N GLY A 37 5.15 -27.43 -47.22
CA GLY A 37 5.91 -26.39 -46.60
C GLY A 37 7.12 -26.25 -47.48
N THR A 38 8.18 -25.89 -46.85
CA THR A 38 9.18 -25.09 -47.51
C THR A 38 10.48 -25.59 -46.96
N THR A 39 11.45 -25.84 -47.83
CA THR A 39 12.77 -26.35 -47.42
C THR A 39 13.67 -25.29 -46.87
N ASP A 40 13.45 -24.13 -47.41
CA ASP A 40 13.50 -22.86 -46.76
C ASP A 40 12.53 -22.75 -45.56
N ASN A 41 12.86 -21.97 -44.53
CA ASN A 41 12.10 -21.85 -43.27
C ASN A 41 10.85 -20.97 -43.41
N GLN A 42 9.89 -21.35 -44.26
CA GLN A 42 8.73 -20.55 -44.60
C GLN A 42 7.42 -21.09 -44.03
N SER A 43 6.54 -20.13 -43.75
CA SER A 43 5.25 -20.48 -43.23
C SER A 43 4.50 -21.27 -44.27
N LEU A 44 3.89 -22.35 -43.84
CA LEU A 44 2.93 -22.99 -44.70
C LEU A 44 1.63 -22.18 -44.64
N VAL A 45 1.38 -21.41 -45.70
CA VAL A 45 0.23 -20.52 -45.84
C VAL A 45 -0.88 -21.21 -46.62
N PHE A 46 -2.10 -21.06 -46.11
CA PHE A 46 -3.31 -21.60 -46.70
C PHE A 46 -4.27 -20.48 -47.05
N THR A 47 -4.71 -20.48 -48.30
CA THR A 47 -5.64 -19.47 -48.85
C THR A 47 -6.90 -20.13 -49.41
N THR A 48 -7.98 -19.35 -49.48
CA THR A 48 -9.25 -19.71 -50.11
C THR A 48 -9.73 -18.53 -50.95
N ASN A 49 -10.05 -18.74 -52.23
CA ASN A 49 -10.43 -17.66 -53.13
C ASN A 49 -9.43 -16.49 -53.12
N ASN A 50 -8.13 -16.81 -53.20
CA ASN A 50 -7.02 -15.87 -53.05
C ASN A 50 -6.97 -15.08 -51.72
N ALA A 51 -7.72 -15.47 -50.68
CA ALA A 51 -7.68 -14.86 -49.35
C ALA A 51 -7.06 -15.82 -48.30
N GLU A 52 -6.05 -15.35 -47.58
CA GLU A 52 -5.37 -16.12 -46.53
C GLU A 52 -6.28 -16.42 -45.33
N LYS A 53 -6.15 -17.64 -44.80
CA LYS A 53 -6.98 -18.15 -43.70
C LYS A 53 -6.17 -18.78 -42.58
N MET A 54 -5.01 -19.34 -42.90
CA MET A 54 -4.15 -19.99 -41.92
C MET A 54 -2.70 -19.88 -42.37
N ARG A 55 -1.83 -19.90 -41.38
CA ARG A 55 -0.39 -19.85 -41.51
C ARG A 55 0.21 -20.75 -40.44
N ILE A 56 0.96 -21.77 -40.82
CA ILE A 56 1.89 -22.45 -39.92
C ILE A 56 3.16 -21.63 -39.95
N THR A 57 3.54 -21.01 -38.87
CA THR A 57 4.85 -20.40 -38.74
C THR A 57 5.95 -21.47 -38.66
N PRO A 58 7.15 -21.16 -39.13
CA PRO A 58 8.32 -22.01 -38.98
C PRO A 58 8.77 -22.20 -37.52
N GLU A 59 8.24 -21.41 -36.58
CA GLU A 59 8.57 -21.48 -35.16
C GLU A 59 7.83 -22.63 -34.44
N GLY A 60 7.17 -23.53 -35.19
CA GLY A 60 6.23 -24.52 -34.66
C GLY A 60 4.91 -23.91 -34.24
N ARG A 61 4.60 -22.73 -34.78
CA ARG A 61 3.45 -21.95 -34.38
C ARG A 61 2.61 -21.65 -35.60
N PHE A 62 1.59 -20.86 -35.43
CA PHE A 62 0.35 -21.03 -36.17
C PHE A 62 -0.48 -19.77 -35.95
N ILE A 63 -1.12 -19.31 -37.00
CA ILE A 63 -1.91 -18.09 -36.98
C ILE A 63 -3.06 -18.28 -37.95
N PHE A 64 -4.22 -17.72 -37.60
CA PHE A 64 -5.44 -17.90 -38.36
C PHE A 64 -6.12 -16.55 -38.62
N TYR A 65 -6.55 -16.34 -39.86
CA TYR A 65 -7.09 -15.09 -40.38
C TYR A 65 -8.58 -15.23 -40.78
N ASN A 66 -9.28 -14.08 -40.88
CA ASN A 66 -10.61 -13.91 -41.51
C ASN A 66 -11.70 -14.92 -41.13
N ILE A 67 -12.20 -14.79 -39.91
CA ILE A 67 -13.29 -15.56 -39.30
C ILE A 67 -14.69 -15.06 -39.66
N GLY A 68 -14.83 -13.76 -39.91
CA GLY A 68 -16.14 -13.14 -40.10
C GLY A 68 -16.24 -12.35 -41.40
N THR A 69 -17.48 -12.11 -41.84
CA THR A 69 -17.87 -11.18 -42.91
C THR A 69 -17.85 -9.72 -42.43
N PRO A 70 -17.84 -8.70 -43.32
CA PRO A 70 -18.00 -7.30 -42.92
C PRO A 70 -19.24 -7.11 -42.03
N GLY A 71 -19.04 -6.76 -40.75
CA GLY A 71 -20.11 -6.54 -39.76
C GLY A 71 -20.13 -7.46 -38.53
N MET A 72 -19.24 -8.46 -38.41
CA MET A 72 -19.15 -9.32 -37.21
C MET A 72 -18.00 -8.93 -36.28
N VAL A 73 -18.23 -9.08 -34.97
CA VAL A 73 -17.35 -8.59 -33.90
C VAL A 73 -16.47 -9.73 -33.35
N TRP A 74 -15.24 -9.85 -33.87
CA TRP A 74 -14.03 -10.39 -33.20
C TRP A 74 -14.16 -11.78 -32.51
N ASP A 75 -14.16 -12.86 -33.29
CA ASP A 75 -14.53 -14.22 -32.86
C ASP A 75 -13.38 -15.26 -32.87
N LYS A 76 -12.11 -14.84 -32.85
CA LYS A 76 -10.94 -15.72 -32.64
C LYS A 76 -9.99 -15.11 -31.62
N ASN A 77 -9.23 -15.97 -30.95
CA ASN A 77 -7.97 -15.59 -30.31
C ASN A 77 -6.98 -15.14 -31.42
N LEU A 78 -5.70 -15.39 -31.37
CA LEU A 78 -5.27 -16.72 -31.80
C LEU A 78 -3.91 -16.53 -32.41
N PHE A 79 -2.96 -16.92 -31.61
CA PHE A 79 -1.56 -16.69 -31.82
C PHE A 79 -0.90 -17.94 -31.33
N PHE A 80 0.02 -18.46 -32.10
CA PHE A 80 0.92 -19.45 -31.57
C PHE A 80 2.29 -18.81 -31.59
N GLY A 81 2.96 -18.87 -30.43
CA GLY A 81 3.78 -20.03 -30.05
C GLY A 81 4.15 -19.94 -28.60
N GLY A 82 3.39 -20.66 -27.81
CA GLY A 82 2.69 -20.12 -26.66
C GLY A 82 1.32 -19.55 -27.08
N GLY A 83 0.29 -19.86 -26.31
CA GLY A 83 -1.11 -20.00 -26.69
C GLY A 83 -1.47 -21.48 -26.78
N MET A 84 -2.67 -21.86 -26.37
CA MET A 84 -3.28 -23.12 -26.83
C MET A 84 -4.13 -22.83 -28.08
N ASP A 85 -4.10 -23.72 -29.09
CA ASP A 85 -5.02 -23.78 -30.27
C ASP A 85 -6.47 -24.03 -29.83
N ASN A 86 -6.96 -23.29 -28.83
CA ASN A 86 -8.22 -23.53 -28.14
C ASN A 86 -9.28 -22.47 -28.48
N PRO A 87 -10.32 -22.81 -29.27
CA PRO A 87 -11.41 -21.91 -29.65
C PRO A 87 -12.42 -21.64 -28.52
N ALA A 88 -12.40 -22.38 -27.39
CA ALA A 88 -13.29 -22.13 -26.24
C ALA A 88 -12.89 -20.91 -25.42
N THR A 89 -11.62 -20.52 -25.57
CA THR A 89 -11.13 -19.24 -25.09
C THR A 89 -11.38 -18.23 -26.20
N THR A 90 -11.75 -16.99 -25.90
CA THR A 90 -11.97 -15.97 -26.94
C THR A 90 -11.23 -14.69 -26.59
N ASN A 91 -10.82 -13.94 -27.61
CA ASN A 91 -10.16 -12.64 -27.45
C ASN A 91 -8.85 -12.70 -26.67
N ASN A 92 -8.18 -13.86 -26.65
CA ASN A 92 -6.86 -13.99 -26.03
C ASN A 92 -5.75 -13.63 -27.00
N VAL A 93 -4.75 -12.94 -26.47
CA VAL A 93 -3.51 -12.59 -27.14
C VAL A 93 -2.39 -13.39 -26.51
N ALA A 94 -1.70 -14.23 -27.30
CA ALA A 94 -0.66 -15.15 -26.81
C ALA A 94 0.62 -15.02 -27.63
N PHE A 95 1.65 -14.41 -27.06
CA PHE A 95 2.87 -14.17 -27.83
C PHE A 95 4.13 -14.46 -27.01
N GLY A 96 4.85 -15.51 -27.40
CA GLY A 96 6.13 -15.89 -26.82
C GLY A 96 6.13 -17.34 -26.38
N MET A 97 7.28 -18.01 -26.51
CA MET A 97 7.42 -19.45 -26.25
C MET A 97 6.90 -19.80 -24.86
N GLY A 98 5.99 -20.76 -24.78
CA GLY A 98 5.40 -21.16 -23.50
C GLY A 98 4.34 -20.21 -22.94
N THR A 99 3.97 -19.11 -23.62
CA THR A 99 2.82 -18.29 -23.18
C THR A 99 1.54 -19.11 -23.19
N LEU A 100 0.57 -18.85 -22.32
CA LEU A 100 -0.80 -19.42 -22.40
C LEU A 100 -0.90 -20.92 -22.80
N THR A 101 0.11 -21.74 -22.47
CA THR A 101 0.19 -23.14 -22.88
C THR A 101 -0.74 -24.05 -22.10
N GLN A 102 -1.34 -23.54 -21.01
CA GLN A 102 -2.25 -24.29 -20.14
C GLN A 102 -3.66 -23.70 -20.08
N LEU A 103 -4.00 -22.68 -20.89
CA LEU A 103 -5.29 -21.98 -20.83
C LEU A 103 -6.47 -22.86 -21.30
N ILE A 104 -7.23 -23.41 -20.35
CA ILE A 104 -8.39 -24.28 -20.62
C ILE A 104 -9.74 -23.54 -20.57
N GLY A 105 -9.82 -22.37 -19.91
CA GLY A 105 -11.04 -21.57 -19.80
C GLY A 105 -10.78 -20.08 -19.62
N GLY A 106 -11.76 -19.25 -20.03
CA GLY A 106 -11.68 -17.80 -19.95
C GLY A 106 -11.22 -17.13 -21.25
N GLY A 107 -11.00 -15.82 -21.21
CA GLY A 107 -10.97 -14.98 -22.41
C GLY A 107 -10.56 -13.54 -22.12
N GLY A 108 -10.18 -12.82 -23.17
CA GLY A 108 -9.70 -11.44 -23.04
C GLY A 108 -8.33 -11.34 -22.37
N ASN A 109 -7.56 -12.43 -22.28
CA ASN A 109 -6.24 -12.40 -21.66
C ASN A 109 -5.18 -11.96 -22.67
N THR A 110 -4.25 -11.12 -22.23
CA THR A 110 -3.07 -10.71 -23.00
C THR A 110 -1.83 -11.27 -22.35
N ALA A 111 -1.18 -12.26 -22.97
CA ALA A 111 0.07 -12.87 -22.55
C ALA A 111 1.19 -12.58 -23.55
N LEU A 112 2.23 -11.90 -23.09
CA LEU A 112 3.37 -11.51 -23.90
C LEU A 112 4.68 -11.80 -23.16
N GLY A 113 5.51 -12.71 -23.66
CA GLY A 113 6.83 -13.02 -23.09
C GLY A 113 7.02 -14.52 -22.80
N ASN A 114 8.26 -14.99 -22.74
CA ASN A 114 8.51 -16.43 -22.52
C ASN A 114 7.88 -16.88 -21.19
N ASN A 115 7.08 -17.94 -21.26
CA ASN A 115 6.28 -18.50 -20.18
C ASN A 115 5.28 -17.53 -19.51
N ALA A 116 4.94 -16.39 -20.12
CA ALA A 116 3.92 -15.51 -19.55
C ALA A 116 2.55 -16.23 -19.52
N LEU A 117 1.91 -16.32 -18.37
CA LEU A 117 0.69 -17.12 -18.17
C LEU A 117 0.84 -18.60 -18.60
N SER A 118 2.05 -19.18 -18.50
CA SER A 118 2.28 -20.55 -19.01
C SER A 118 1.48 -21.63 -18.28
N SER A 119 1.25 -21.48 -16.98
CA SER A 119 0.48 -22.41 -16.13
C SER A 119 -0.96 -21.94 -15.86
N PHE A 120 -1.39 -20.88 -16.54
CA PHE A 120 -2.70 -20.27 -16.35
C PHE A 120 -3.80 -21.13 -16.95
N SER A 121 -4.69 -21.66 -16.11
CA SER A 121 -5.70 -22.62 -16.54
C SER A 121 -7.09 -22.00 -16.69
N ASN A 122 -7.49 -21.04 -15.84
CA ASN A 122 -8.80 -20.40 -15.95
C ASN A 122 -8.80 -18.93 -15.52
N GLY A 123 -9.36 -18.04 -16.35
CA GLY A 123 -9.69 -16.68 -15.93
C GLY A 123 -9.81 -15.68 -17.07
N LEU A 124 -10.33 -14.51 -16.74
CA LEU A 124 -10.78 -13.49 -17.67
C LEU A 124 -9.98 -12.19 -17.52
N CYS A 125 -9.75 -11.53 -18.66
CA CYS A 125 -9.28 -10.15 -18.72
C CYS A 125 -7.96 -9.89 -17.97
N ASN A 126 -7.02 -10.84 -18.00
CA ASN A 126 -5.70 -10.66 -17.41
C ASN A 126 -4.70 -10.10 -18.42
N VAL A 127 -3.75 -9.30 -17.95
CA VAL A 127 -2.62 -8.81 -18.73
C VAL A 127 -1.34 -9.35 -18.08
N ALA A 128 -0.53 -10.12 -18.80
CA ALA A 128 0.76 -10.62 -18.34
C ALA A 128 1.81 -10.36 -19.40
N ILE A 129 2.74 -9.46 -19.09
CA ILE A 129 3.75 -8.98 -20.03
C ILE A 129 5.13 -9.09 -19.34
N GLY A 130 5.96 -10.01 -19.80
CA GLY A 130 7.32 -10.22 -19.31
C GLY A 130 7.72 -11.70 -19.22
N PHE A 131 9.03 -11.96 -19.12
CA PHE A 131 9.55 -13.30 -18.85
C PHE A 131 8.96 -13.84 -17.55
N ASN A 132 8.32 -15.01 -17.61
CA ASN A 132 7.60 -15.65 -16.51
C ASN A 132 6.55 -14.77 -15.80
N SER A 133 6.02 -13.74 -16.47
CA SER A 133 4.94 -12.92 -15.89
C SER A 133 3.68 -13.78 -15.69
N MET A 134 3.13 -13.83 -14.46
CA MET A 134 2.03 -14.73 -14.07
C MET A 134 2.27 -16.20 -14.44
N ARG A 135 3.52 -16.67 -14.46
CA ARG A 135 3.87 -18.00 -14.99
C ARG A 135 3.13 -19.15 -14.31
N HIS A 136 3.10 -19.16 -12.98
CA HIS A 136 2.59 -20.23 -12.14
C HIS A 136 1.23 -19.90 -11.51
N THR A 137 0.46 -19.05 -12.17
CA THR A 137 -0.92 -18.75 -11.80
C THR A 137 -1.87 -19.82 -12.28
N SER A 138 -2.67 -20.40 -11.38
CA SER A 138 -3.68 -21.40 -11.77
C SER A 138 -4.97 -20.75 -12.23
N SER A 139 -5.47 -19.74 -11.50
CA SER A 139 -6.67 -19.02 -11.91
C SER A 139 -6.69 -17.58 -11.40
N GLY A 140 -7.49 -16.72 -12.02
CA GLY A 140 -7.69 -15.35 -11.53
C GLY A 140 -8.24 -14.43 -12.61
N ASP A 141 -8.93 -13.36 -12.20
CA ASP A 141 -9.57 -12.43 -13.12
C ASP A 141 -9.04 -11.01 -12.92
N TYR A 142 -9.00 -10.23 -14.01
CA TYR A 142 -8.67 -8.80 -13.98
C TYR A 142 -7.28 -8.47 -13.38
N ASN A 143 -6.32 -9.37 -13.46
CA ASN A 143 -4.96 -9.13 -12.96
C ASN A 143 -4.09 -8.48 -14.04
N THR A 144 -3.20 -7.58 -13.62
CA THR A 144 -2.22 -6.93 -14.50
C THR A 144 -0.81 -7.19 -13.97
N ALA A 145 0.00 -7.91 -14.74
CA ALA A 145 1.38 -8.21 -14.46
C ALA A 145 2.25 -7.65 -15.60
N LEU A 146 3.17 -6.74 -15.26
CA LEU A 146 4.08 -6.12 -16.20
C LEU A 146 5.50 -6.14 -15.63
N GLY A 147 6.35 -7.01 -16.16
CA GLY A 147 7.74 -7.16 -15.75
C GLY A 147 8.18 -8.62 -15.68
N MET A 148 9.50 -8.84 -15.73
CA MET A 148 10.06 -10.17 -15.50
C MET A 148 9.67 -10.65 -14.10
N ASN A 149 9.07 -11.85 -14.03
CA ASN A 149 8.59 -12.48 -12.81
C ASN A 149 7.53 -11.69 -12.03
N ALA A 150 6.88 -10.70 -12.65
CA ALA A 150 5.73 -10.04 -12.04
C ALA A 150 4.61 -11.08 -11.86
N LEU A 151 4.09 -11.24 -10.64
CA LEU A 151 3.10 -12.27 -10.28
C LEU A 151 3.55 -13.73 -10.55
N GLU A 152 4.85 -14.04 -10.62
CA GLU A 152 5.35 -15.35 -11.11
C GLU A 152 4.73 -16.59 -10.44
N TYR A 153 4.50 -16.62 -9.12
CA TYR A 153 3.78 -17.71 -8.43
C TYR A 153 2.53 -17.26 -7.67
N PHE A 154 1.83 -16.27 -8.21
CA PHE A 154 0.48 -15.94 -7.77
C PHE A 154 -0.45 -17.14 -8.02
N LYS A 155 -1.12 -17.73 -7.02
CA LYS A 155 -1.94 -18.94 -7.21
C LYS A 155 -3.36 -18.62 -7.69
N GLN A 156 -4.07 -17.80 -6.92
CA GLN A 156 -5.46 -17.43 -7.15
C GLN A 156 -5.77 -16.03 -6.64
N GLY A 157 -6.61 -15.29 -7.37
CA GLY A 157 -7.15 -14.02 -6.92
C GLY A 157 -7.62 -13.10 -8.05
N ILE A 158 -8.15 -11.96 -7.65
CA ILE A 158 -8.83 -11.02 -8.55
C ILE A 158 -8.23 -9.62 -8.39
N GLY A 159 -8.04 -8.92 -9.51
CA GLY A 159 -7.73 -7.49 -9.50
C GLY A 159 -6.35 -7.11 -8.95
N ASN A 160 -5.37 -8.01 -9.02
CA ASN A 160 -4.02 -7.71 -8.58
C ASN A 160 -3.21 -7.03 -9.67
N VAL A 161 -2.42 -6.02 -9.32
CA VAL A 161 -1.55 -5.26 -10.21
C VAL A 161 -0.11 -5.41 -9.73
N GLY A 162 0.75 -6.04 -10.52
CA GLY A 162 2.20 -6.12 -10.28
C GLY A 162 2.97 -5.51 -11.45
N VAL A 163 3.67 -4.41 -11.21
CA VAL A 163 4.44 -3.71 -12.24
C VAL A 163 5.88 -3.54 -11.75
N GLY A 164 6.83 -4.17 -12.42
CA GLY A 164 8.25 -4.19 -12.07
C GLY A 164 8.82 -5.60 -11.99
N ASN A 165 10.15 -5.71 -11.96
CA ASN A 165 10.78 -7.02 -11.85
C ASN A 165 10.45 -7.67 -10.50
N SER A 166 9.87 -8.87 -10.52
CA SER A 166 9.43 -9.60 -9.32
C SER A 166 8.41 -8.85 -8.46
N ALA A 167 7.72 -7.84 -9.00
CA ALA A 167 6.63 -7.16 -8.32
C ALA A 167 5.49 -8.14 -8.08
N LEU A 168 5.03 -8.25 -6.82
CA LEU A 168 4.06 -9.26 -6.40
C LEU A 168 4.49 -10.70 -6.76
N GLY A 169 5.80 -10.95 -6.92
CA GLY A 169 6.38 -12.24 -7.28
C GLY A 169 6.31 -13.26 -6.13
N SER A 170 5.08 -13.58 -5.70
CA SER A 170 4.78 -14.44 -4.57
C SER A 170 5.22 -15.87 -4.81
N GLY A 171 5.40 -16.66 -3.74
CA GLY A 171 5.57 -18.13 -3.84
C GLY A 171 4.24 -18.91 -3.85
N SER A 172 3.16 -18.34 -3.31
CA SER A 172 1.84 -18.99 -3.25
C SER A 172 0.69 -18.02 -2.91
N LEU A 173 0.67 -16.80 -3.47
CA LEU A 173 -0.36 -15.82 -3.09
C LEU A 173 -1.77 -16.33 -3.39
N ILE A 174 -2.61 -16.33 -2.34
CA ILE A 174 -4.08 -16.37 -2.42
C ILE A 174 -4.56 -15.01 -1.88
N GLY A 175 -5.06 -14.14 -2.75
CA GLY A 175 -5.36 -12.76 -2.36
C GLY A 175 -5.86 -11.86 -3.49
N ASN A 176 -6.64 -10.84 -3.14
CA ASN A 176 -7.32 -9.97 -4.10
C ASN A 176 -6.90 -8.49 -3.94
N PHE A 177 -7.01 -7.74 -5.03
CA PHE A 177 -6.91 -6.28 -5.03
C PHE A 177 -5.61 -5.74 -4.43
N ASN A 178 -4.49 -6.42 -4.67
CA ASN A 178 -3.17 -5.92 -4.29
C ASN A 178 -2.53 -5.16 -5.45
N VAL A 179 -1.95 -4.01 -5.16
CA VAL A 179 -1.15 -3.21 -6.09
C VAL A 179 0.30 -3.22 -5.61
N ALA A 180 1.22 -3.63 -6.47
CA ALA A 180 2.66 -3.61 -6.24
C ALA A 180 3.36 -3.00 -7.46
N VAL A 181 3.99 -1.85 -7.28
CA VAL A 181 4.68 -1.13 -8.36
C VAL A 181 6.12 -0.84 -7.93
N GLY A 182 7.09 -1.46 -8.59
CA GLY A 182 8.52 -1.34 -8.30
C GLY A 182 9.22 -2.70 -8.29
N THR A 183 10.54 -2.71 -8.49
CA THR A 183 11.34 -3.94 -8.41
C THR A 183 11.21 -4.58 -7.03
N SER A 184 10.83 -5.86 -6.97
CA SER A 184 10.59 -6.63 -5.74
C SER A 184 9.59 -6.01 -4.76
N ALA A 185 8.72 -5.09 -5.21
CA ALA A 185 7.64 -4.56 -4.39
C ALA A 185 6.68 -5.70 -4.03
N LEU A 186 6.40 -5.88 -2.73
CA LEU A 186 5.51 -6.92 -2.21
C LEU A 186 5.85 -8.35 -2.72
N ARG A 187 7.14 -8.66 -2.88
CA ARG A 187 7.56 -9.88 -3.56
C ARG A 187 7.05 -11.16 -2.89
N TYR A 188 7.22 -11.33 -1.58
CA TYR A 188 7.03 -12.64 -0.94
C TYR A 188 5.66 -12.86 -0.28
N ILE A 189 4.65 -12.07 -0.63
CA ILE A 189 3.30 -12.22 -0.06
C ILE A 189 2.70 -13.59 -0.41
N SER A 190 2.21 -14.33 0.57
CA SER A 190 1.56 -15.64 0.40
C SER A 190 0.08 -15.60 0.74
N ASN A 191 -0.37 -14.68 1.60
CA ASN A 191 -1.79 -14.46 1.89
C ASN A 191 -2.04 -12.98 2.23
N GLY A 192 -3.00 -12.36 1.53
CA GLY A 192 -3.33 -10.97 1.83
C GLY A 192 -4.08 -10.27 0.71
N SER A 193 -4.91 -9.29 1.07
CA SER A 193 -5.70 -8.52 0.12
C SER A 193 -5.64 -7.03 0.42
N TYR A 194 -6.00 -6.21 -0.57
CA TYR A 194 -6.14 -4.75 -0.42
C TYR A 194 -4.84 -4.02 -0.01
N ASN A 195 -3.67 -4.52 -0.43
CA ASN A 195 -2.41 -3.83 -0.20
C ASN A 195 -2.07 -2.89 -1.36
N THR A 196 -1.60 -1.68 -1.08
CA THR A 196 -1.07 -0.73 -2.08
C THR A 196 0.39 -0.43 -1.78
N ILE A 197 1.28 -1.01 -2.57
CA ILE A 197 2.73 -0.98 -2.37
C ILE A 197 3.40 -0.36 -3.59
N ILE A 198 4.05 0.78 -3.41
CA ILE A 198 4.66 1.55 -4.50
C ILE A 198 6.09 1.92 -4.10
N GLY A 199 7.08 1.33 -4.77
CA GLY A 199 8.50 1.57 -4.59
C GLY A 199 9.31 0.27 -4.56
N GLY A 200 10.56 0.33 -5.04
CA GLY A 200 11.43 -0.84 -5.11
C GLY A 200 11.80 -1.36 -3.72
N ASP A 201 11.82 -2.68 -3.55
CA ASP A 201 12.11 -3.41 -2.31
C ASP A 201 11.20 -3.06 -1.12
N SER A 202 10.09 -2.36 -1.37
CA SER A 202 9.08 -2.06 -0.36
C SER A 202 8.28 -3.31 0.01
N PHE A 203 8.11 -3.54 1.31
CA PHE A 203 7.35 -4.70 1.84
C PHE A 203 7.79 -6.05 1.23
N ARG A 204 9.07 -6.16 0.83
CA ARG A 204 9.59 -7.29 0.04
C ARG A 204 9.32 -8.64 0.70
N SER A 205 9.49 -8.75 2.02
CA SER A 205 9.37 -9.99 2.79
C SER A 205 7.99 -10.22 3.44
N LEU A 206 7.01 -9.32 3.26
CA LEU A 206 5.68 -9.51 3.86
C LEU A 206 5.08 -10.81 3.33
N ALA A 207 4.85 -11.78 4.21
CA ALA A 207 4.25 -13.07 3.84
C ALA A 207 2.73 -13.04 4.07
N THR A 208 2.24 -12.50 5.19
CA THR A 208 0.81 -12.45 5.50
C THR A 208 0.33 -11.06 5.91
N GLY A 209 -0.57 -10.44 5.16
CA GLY A 209 -1.02 -9.09 5.53
C GLY A 209 -2.01 -8.46 4.57
N SER A 210 -2.94 -7.69 5.11
CA SER A 210 -3.98 -7.02 4.34
C SER A 210 -4.13 -5.55 4.71
N ASN A 211 -4.74 -4.78 3.80
CA ASN A 211 -5.08 -3.37 4.00
C ASN A 211 -3.88 -2.46 4.30
N ASN A 212 -2.70 -2.77 3.76
CA ASN A 212 -1.52 -1.95 3.98
C ASN A 212 -1.29 -0.96 2.83
N ILE A 213 -0.84 0.24 3.16
CA ILE A 213 -0.34 1.23 2.21
C ILE A 213 1.15 1.40 2.49
N ASN A 214 2.01 1.12 1.51
CA ASN A 214 3.44 1.38 1.61
C ASN A 214 3.94 2.12 0.37
N ILE A 215 4.50 3.32 0.55
CA ILE A 215 4.96 4.16 -0.55
C ILE A 215 6.39 4.62 -0.27
N GLY A 216 7.32 4.25 -1.14
CA GLY A 216 8.73 4.64 -1.16
C GLY A 216 9.69 3.46 -1.30
N HIS A 217 10.99 3.75 -1.38
CA HIS A 217 12.03 2.76 -1.65
C HIS A 217 12.57 2.10 -0.36
N SER A 218 12.79 0.79 -0.42
CA SER A 218 13.30 -0.02 0.70
C SER A 218 12.56 0.26 2.00
N ASN A 219 11.24 0.47 1.89
CA ASN A 219 10.38 0.90 2.97
C ASN A 219 9.80 -0.35 3.66
N VAL A 220 10.15 -0.54 4.93
CA VAL A 220 9.79 -1.70 5.78
C VAL A 220 9.97 -3.04 5.03
N PRO A 221 11.18 -3.36 4.55
CA PRO A 221 11.39 -4.48 3.62
C PRO A 221 11.32 -5.87 4.26
N LEU A 222 11.42 -5.97 5.60
CA LEU A 222 11.71 -7.23 6.32
C LEU A 222 10.57 -7.77 7.19
N ILE A 223 9.44 -7.08 7.32
CA ILE A 223 8.31 -7.61 8.09
C ILE A 223 7.78 -8.90 7.44
N THR A 224 7.29 -9.83 8.23
CA THR A 224 6.76 -11.12 7.73
C THR A 224 5.24 -11.19 7.82
N SER A 225 4.62 -10.38 8.67
CA SER A 225 3.17 -10.20 8.70
C SER A 225 2.79 -8.75 9.00
N GLY A 226 1.52 -8.36 8.83
CA GLY A 226 1.06 -7.04 9.26
C GLY A 226 -0.22 -6.57 8.55
N ASN A 227 -1.11 -5.88 9.27
CA ASN A 227 -2.34 -5.34 8.67
C ASN A 227 -2.59 -3.88 9.02
N ASN A 228 -3.34 -3.22 8.15
CA ASN A 228 -3.84 -1.85 8.35
C ASN A 228 -2.73 -0.82 8.58
N ASN A 229 -1.53 -1.04 8.03
CA ASN A 229 -0.42 -0.12 8.22
C ASN A 229 -0.31 0.89 7.08
N ILE A 230 0.16 2.10 7.39
CA ILE A 230 0.44 3.15 6.43
C ILE A 230 1.88 3.62 6.62
N PHE A 231 2.74 3.29 5.65
CA PHE A 231 4.15 3.65 5.65
C PHE A 231 4.48 4.51 4.42
N VAL A 232 4.91 5.75 4.62
CA VAL A 232 5.18 6.67 3.50
C VAL A 232 6.54 7.35 3.68
N GLY A 233 7.48 7.06 2.80
CA GLY A 233 8.87 7.53 2.83
C GLY A 233 9.86 6.47 2.38
N ASN A 234 11.16 6.78 2.43
CA ASN A 234 12.22 5.83 2.10
C ASN A 234 12.88 5.29 3.37
N PHE A 235 13.28 4.02 3.36
CA PHE A 235 14.02 3.41 4.47
C PHE A 235 13.32 3.53 5.84
N ILE A 236 11.99 3.48 5.86
CA ILE A 236 11.24 3.43 7.12
C ILE A 236 11.41 2.05 7.77
N THR A 237 11.55 2.07 9.09
CA THR A 237 11.52 0.89 9.94
C THR A 237 10.24 0.93 10.76
N SER A 238 9.48 -0.16 10.77
CA SER A 238 8.31 -0.29 11.63
C SER A 238 8.73 -0.49 13.08
N TYR A 239 7.92 -0.01 14.02
CA TYR A 239 8.19 -0.22 15.45
C TYR A 239 8.14 -1.70 15.82
N ASN A 240 7.11 -2.40 15.36
CA ASN A 240 7.10 -3.87 15.38
C ASN A 240 7.76 -4.37 14.09
N THR A 241 8.95 -4.95 14.20
CA THR A 241 9.75 -5.39 13.04
C THR A 241 9.30 -6.71 12.43
N THR A 242 8.29 -7.38 13.02
CA THR A 242 7.79 -8.68 12.53
C THR A 242 6.35 -8.60 12.06
N SER A 243 5.47 -7.94 12.83
CA SER A 243 4.01 -8.01 12.67
C SER A 243 3.28 -6.69 12.99
N PRO A 244 3.63 -5.54 12.38
CA PRO A 244 2.98 -4.27 12.67
C PRO A 244 1.47 -4.31 12.39
N GLN A 245 0.68 -3.69 13.27
CA GLN A 245 -0.77 -3.60 13.16
C GLN A 245 -1.21 -2.17 13.41
N ASN A 246 -2.02 -1.62 12.50
CA ASN A 246 -2.58 -0.26 12.63
C ASN A 246 -1.51 0.83 12.85
N GLU A 247 -0.30 0.62 12.30
CA GLU A 247 0.82 1.55 12.43
C GLU A 247 0.76 2.60 11.31
N LEU A 248 0.88 3.87 11.68
CA LEU A 248 1.16 4.96 10.75
C LEU A 248 2.61 5.36 10.95
N ASN A 249 3.38 5.50 9.87
CA ASN A 249 4.66 6.17 9.90
C ASN A 249 4.92 6.85 8.55
N ILE A 250 5.00 8.19 8.59
CA ILE A 250 5.32 9.06 7.47
C ILE A 250 6.68 9.70 7.77
N GLY A 251 7.70 9.30 7.01
CA GLY A 251 9.05 9.86 7.06
C GLY A 251 9.76 9.73 8.41
N ASN A 252 9.33 8.85 9.31
CA ASN A 252 9.76 8.77 10.72
C ASN A 252 9.50 10.04 11.54
N TRP A 253 8.55 10.88 11.10
CA TRP A 253 8.21 12.16 11.75
C TRP A 253 6.75 12.22 12.20
N ILE A 254 5.84 11.67 11.41
CA ILE A 254 4.43 11.54 11.80
C ILE A 254 4.17 10.06 11.99
N VAL A 255 3.95 9.66 13.23
CA VAL A 255 3.74 8.27 13.60
C VAL A 255 2.34 8.10 14.18
N GLY A 256 1.84 6.87 14.20
CA GLY A 256 0.58 6.57 14.85
C GLY A 256 0.39 5.10 15.12
N ASN A 257 -0.51 4.83 16.07
CA ASN A 257 -0.90 3.49 16.46
C ASN A 257 -2.37 3.51 16.88
N ASN A 258 -3.22 2.81 16.13
CA ASN A 258 -4.66 2.64 16.44
C ASN A 258 -5.39 3.96 16.82
N GLY A 259 -5.15 5.02 16.04
CA GLY A 259 -5.79 6.34 16.21
C GLY A 259 -5.09 7.29 17.19
N THR A 260 -4.02 6.86 17.86
CA THR A 260 -3.09 7.75 18.55
C THR A 260 -2.07 8.27 17.55
N ILE A 261 -1.81 9.58 17.52
CA ILE A 261 -0.89 10.23 16.57
C ILE A 261 0.28 10.88 17.33
N GLY A 262 1.46 10.80 16.74
CA GLY A 262 2.69 11.43 17.20
C GLY A 262 3.29 12.33 16.13
N ILE A 263 3.80 13.50 16.55
CA ILE A 263 4.66 14.35 15.74
C ILE A 263 6.01 14.44 16.42
N GLY A 264 7.06 14.02 15.71
CA GLY A 264 8.43 13.95 16.18
C GLY A 264 9.01 12.53 16.18
N GLN A 265 10.24 12.39 16.69
CA GLN A 265 10.92 11.11 16.76
C GLN A 265 10.60 10.39 18.09
N PHE A 266 10.00 9.21 17.98
CA PHE A 266 9.70 8.35 19.12
C PHE A 266 10.53 7.07 19.02
N THR A 267 11.14 6.65 20.13
CA THR A 267 11.93 5.41 20.21
C THR A 267 11.06 4.17 20.33
N ASN A 268 9.90 4.31 20.97
CA ASN A 268 8.90 3.25 21.16
C ASN A 268 7.63 3.60 20.40
N GLN A 269 6.86 2.57 20.01
CA GLN A 269 5.54 2.78 19.44
C GLN A 269 4.64 3.50 20.45
N LEU A 270 3.80 4.42 19.96
CA LEU A 270 2.81 5.10 20.79
C LEU A 270 1.78 4.11 21.35
N PRO A 271 1.20 4.40 22.53
CA PRO A 271 0.15 3.56 23.11
C PRO A 271 -1.10 3.54 22.22
N ALA A 272 -1.57 2.34 21.88
CA ALA A 272 -2.72 2.14 21.00
C ALA A 272 -4.03 2.65 21.60
N ASP A 273 -4.21 2.50 22.91
CA ASP A 273 -5.33 3.06 23.66
C ASP A 273 -5.18 4.58 23.89
N GLY A 274 -3.95 5.08 23.80
CA GLY A 274 -3.57 6.46 24.10
C GLY A 274 -3.18 6.66 25.57
N ILE A 275 -3.14 5.61 26.39
CA ILE A 275 -2.74 5.72 27.80
C ILE A 275 -1.23 5.92 27.87
N SER A 276 -0.81 7.10 28.31
CA SER A 276 0.58 7.48 28.52
C SER A 276 1.14 6.86 29.80
N THR A 277 2.43 7.03 30.04
CA THR A 277 3.13 6.52 31.22
C THR A 277 2.65 7.12 32.54
N ASP A 278 1.96 8.26 32.46
CA ASP A 278 1.27 8.93 33.58
C ASP A 278 -0.11 8.31 33.89
N GLY A 279 -0.58 7.35 33.10
CA GLY A 279 -1.90 6.71 33.24
C GLY A 279 -3.05 7.50 32.60
N GLN A 280 -2.77 8.68 32.04
CA GLN A 280 -3.75 9.54 31.40
C GLN A 280 -3.84 9.25 29.89
N LYS A 281 -4.99 9.55 29.30
CA LYS A 281 -5.30 9.21 27.91
C LYS A 281 -5.09 10.41 26.99
N TYR A 282 -4.14 10.29 26.06
CA TYR A 282 -3.84 11.27 25.02
C TYR A 282 -3.99 10.65 23.63
N LYS A 283 -4.52 11.43 22.68
CA LYS A 283 -4.58 11.03 21.26
C LYS A 283 -3.56 11.73 20.38
N LEU A 284 -2.92 12.79 20.86
CA LEU A 284 -1.88 13.52 20.16
C LEU A 284 -0.67 13.68 21.06
N PHE A 285 0.47 13.19 20.60
CA PHE A 285 1.78 13.32 21.24
C PHE A 285 2.66 14.22 20.37
N VAL A 286 3.25 15.27 20.93
CA VAL A 286 4.11 16.19 20.17
C VAL A 286 5.44 16.37 20.90
N LYS A 287 6.55 16.06 20.23
CA LYS A 287 7.90 16.39 20.71
C LYS A 287 8.26 17.82 20.29
N ASP A 288 9.09 18.47 21.10
CA ASP A 288 9.62 19.83 20.87
C ASP A 288 8.57 20.96 20.86
N GLY A 289 7.35 20.68 21.35
CA GLY A 289 6.32 21.68 21.64
C GLY A 289 5.42 22.05 20.47
N ILE A 290 4.48 22.97 20.72
CA ILE A 290 3.49 23.45 19.75
C ILE A 290 3.54 24.98 19.72
N ARG A 291 3.88 25.54 18.55
CA ARG A 291 3.72 26.98 18.28
C ARG A 291 2.44 27.19 17.50
N THR A 292 1.52 27.99 18.03
CA THR A 292 0.21 28.25 17.41
C THR A 292 -0.25 29.67 17.72
N GLU A 293 -1.03 30.25 16.82
CA GLU A 293 -1.64 31.57 17.01
C GLU A 293 -2.84 31.53 17.96
N ARG A 294 -3.49 30.37 18.13
CA ARG A 294 -4.69 30.23 18.95
C ARG A 294 -4.87 28.82 19.48
N VAL A 295 -5.29 28.71 20.74
CA VAL A 295 -5.73 27.47 21.39
C VAL A 295 -7.06 27.74 22.09
N LYS A 296 -8.05 26.87 21.90
CA LYS A 296 -9.29 26.85 22.67
C LYS A 296 -9.39 25.50 23.37
N VAL A 297 -9.60 25.49 24.68
CA VAL A 297 -9.79 24.28 25.47
C VAL A 297 -11.25 24.26 25.93
N ASP A 298 -12.01 23.29 25.44
CA ASP A 298 -13.40 23.13 25.86
C ASP A 298 -13.48 22.54 27.27
N ILE A 299 -14.51 22.95 28.00
CA ILE A 299 -14.76 22.51 29.38
C ILE A 299 -15.95 21.55 29.31
N ALA A 300 -15.73 20.27 29.65
CA ALA A 300 -16.83 19.34 29.81
C ALA A 300 -17.77 19.87 30.91
N ALA A 301 -19.08 19.89 30.64
CA ALA A 301 -20.10 20.69 31.33
C ALA A 301 -20.18 20.55 32.87
N ASN A 302 -19.47 19.59 33.48
CA ASN A 302 -19.57 19.26 34.90
C ASN A 302 -18.26 19.49 35.70
N ASN A 303 -17.20 20.08 35.12
CA ASN A 303 -15.88 20.13 35.76
C ASN A 303 -15.53 21.49 36.40
N GLY A 304 -16.49 22.11 37.12
CA GLY A 304 -16.18 23.09 38.16
C GLY A 304 -15.34 24.29 37.72
N TRP A 305 -15.99 25.24 37.04
CA TRP A 305 -15.44 26.59 36.95
C TRP A 305 -15.32 27.19 38.36
N ALA A 306 -14.28 27.98 38.64
CA ALA A 306 -13.86 28.31 40.01
C ALA A 306 -14.86 29.13 40.83
N ASP A 307 -15.94 29.64 40.22
CA ASP A 307 -16.94 30.53 40.84
C ASP A 307 -17.48 30.07 42.21
N TYR A 308 -17.39 28.78 42.54
CA TYR A 308 -17.78 28.24 43.85
C TYR A 308 -16.99 28.84 45.03
N VAL A 309 -15.82 29.46 44.80
CA VAL A 309 -15.05 30.16 45.85
C VAL A 309 -15.84 31.32 46.48
N PHE A 310 -16.82 31.87 45.76
CA PHE A 310 -17.69 32.93 46.25
C PHE A 310 -18.98 32.44 46.93
N GLU A 311 -19.18 31.13 47.06
CA GLU A 311 -20.32 30.58 47.80
C GLU A 311 -20.18 30.84 49.31
N LYS A 312 -21.31 31.02 50.00
CA LYS A 312 -21.33 31.47 51.39
C LYS A 312 -20.72 30.49 52.38
N ASP A 313 -20.69 29.21 52.02
CA ASP A 313 -20.17 28.10 52.79
C ASP A 313 -18.73 27.73 52.43
N TYR A 314 -18.11 28.44 51.48
CA TYR A 314 -16.70 28.25 51.11
C TYR A 314 -15.78 28.48 52.31
N GLN A 315 -14.99 27.47 52.66
CA GLN A 315 -14.06 27.52 53.78
C GLN A 315 -12.72 28.12 53.34
N LEU A 316 -12.60 29.44 53.44
CA LEU A 316 -11.34 30.13 53.16
C LEU A 316 -10.33 29.87 54.30
N MET A 317 -9.14 29.36 53.94
CA MET A 317 -8.06 29.11 54.89
C MET A 317 -7.60 30.42 55.56
N PRO A 318 -7.57 30.52 56.91
CA PRO A 318 -7.08 31.71 57.59
C PRO A 318 -5.62 32.04 57.21
N LEU A 319 -5.28 33.33 57.11
CA LEU A 319 -3.94 33.78 56.69
C LEU A 319 -2.79 33.23 57.55
N ASN A 320 -3.01 33.05 58.85
CA ASN A 320 -2.01 32.47 59.75
C ASN A 320 -1.72 31.00 59.41
N ASP A 321 -2.77 30.23 59.10
CA ASP A 321 -2.64 28.81 58.74
C ASP A 321 -2.01 28.67 57.36
N LEU A 322 -2.39 29.55 56.42
CA LEU A 322 -1.77 29.63 55.10
C LEU A 322 -0.27 29.96 55.20
N ALA A 323 0.11 30.91 56.04
CA ALA A 323 1.51 31.27 56.27
C ALA A 323 2.30 30.09 56.86
N GLN A 324 1.73 29.36 57.82
CA GLN A 324 2.35 28.14 58.36
C GLN A 324 2.50 27.06 57.30
N PHE A 325 1.48 26.87 56.45
CA PHE A 325 1.52 25.91 55.35
C PHE A 325 2.64 26.24 54.36
N ILE A 326 2.76 27.49 53.93
CA ILE A 326 3.80 27.93 53.00
C ILE A 326 5.19 27.77 53.63
N ASN A 327 5.37 28.16 54.89
CA ASN A 327 6.65 28.00 55.58
C ASN A 327 7.07 26.53 55.72
N LYS A 328 6.10 25.61 55.83
CA LYS A 328 6.36 24.18 55.94
C LYS A 328 6.59 23.50 54.58
N ASN A 329 5.81 23.85 53.56
CA ASN A 329 5.75 23.10 52.30
C ASN A 329 6.40 23.84 51.11
N GLY A 330 6.60 25.15 51.19
CA GLY A 330 7.26 25.95 50.14
C GLY A 330 6.40 26.24 48.91
N HIS A 331 5.11 25.90 48.91
CA HIS A 331 4.15 26.19 47.85
C HIS A 331 2.76 26.48 48.42
N LEU A 332 1.85 26.98 47.58
CA LEU A 332 0.45 27.20 47.95
C LEU A 332 -0.30 25.87 48.11
N PRO A 333 -1.35 25.80 48.95
CA PRO A 333 -2.23 24.64 49.02
C PRO A 333 -2.78 24.27 47.64
N GLU A 334 -2.87 22.97 47.35
CA GLU A 334 -3.35 22.36 46.09
C GLU A 334 -2.50 22.61 44.85
N VAL A 335 -1.57 23.58 44.88
CA VAL A 335 -0.63 23.78 43.78
C VAL A 335 0.41 22.67 43.84
N PRO A 336 0.60 21.91 42.73
CA PRO A 336 1.56 20.82 42.71
C PRO A 336 2.98 21.33 42.96
N THR A 337 3.77 20.53 43.64
CA THR A 337 5.21 20.78 43.81
C THR A 337 5.93 20.73 42.47
N THR A 338 7.13 21.33 42.40
CA THR A 338 7.99 21.22 41.21
C THR A 338 8.29 19.76 40.86
N GLU A 339 8.47 18.90 41.86
CA GLU A 339 8.72 17.47 41.65
C GLU A 339 7.51 16.76 41.03
N GLU A 340 6.30 17.03 41.52
CA GLU A 340 5.06 16.49 40.96
C GLU A 340 4.81 17.00 39.54
N ALA A 341 5.04 18.29 39.28
CA ALA A 341 4.88 18.90 37.96
C ALA A 341 5.87 18.32 36.92
N ILE A 342 7.12 18.08 37.31
CA ILE A 342 8.11 17.44 36.43
C ILE A 342 7.72 15.98 36.16
N LYS A 343 7.19 15.28 37.17
CA LYS A 343 6.87 13.85 37.06
C LYS A 343 5.62 13.59 36.23
N ASN A 344 4.55 14.35 36.45
CA ASN A 344 3.23 14.08 35.89
C ASN A 344 2.82 15.06 34.77
N GLY A 345 3.59 16.12 34.55
CA GLY A 345 3.18 17.22 33.68
C GLY A 345 2.10 18.09 34.33
N ILE A 346 1.64 19.10 33.58
CA ILE A 346 0.59 20.02 34.03
C ILE A 346 -0.47 20.11 32.93
N GLU A 347 -1.71 19.77 33.27
CA GLU A 347 -2.85 19.98 32.38
C GLU A 347 -3.21 21.47 32.32
N LEU A 348 -3.13 22.05 31.12
CA LEU A 348 -3.33 23.49 30.91
C LEU A 348 -4.69 23.97 31.43
N LYS A 349 -5.75 23.15 31.27
CA LYS A 349 -7.09 23.47 31.76
C LYS A 349 -7.12 23.55 33.29
N GLU A 350 -6.59 22.52 33.94
CA GLU A 350 -6.65 22.36 35.40
C GLU A 350 -5.80 23.44 36.08
N MET A 351 -4.63 23.75 35.51
CA MET A 351 -3.80 24.85 36.00
C MET A 351 -4.51 26.20 35.85
N ASN A 352 -5.17 26.49 34.72
CA ASN A 352 -5.90 27.75 34.56
C ASN A 352 -7.07 27.88 35.56
N ILE A 353 -7.79 26.78 35.85
CA ILE A 353 -8.86 26.77 36.85
C ILE A 353 -8.29 26.97 38.26
N LEU A 354 -7.18 26.28 38.59
CA LEU A 354 -6.51 26.42 39.87
C LEU A 354 -5.95 27.84 40.08
N LEU A 355 -5.34 28.42 39.05
CA LEU A 355 -4.90 29.82 39.08
C LEU A 355 -6.06 30.78 39.30
N LEU A 356 -7.20 30.56 38.63
CA LEU A 356 -8.42 31.36 38.85
C LEU A 356 -8.91 31.24 40.30
N LYS A 357 -9.00 30.02 40.83
CA LYS A 357 -9.33 29.77 42.25
C LYS A 357 -8.42 30.55 43.20
N LYS A 358 -7.09 30.50 43.00
CA LYS A 358 -6.13 31.21 43.87
C LYS A 358 -6.24 32.73 43.75
N VAL A 359 -6.61 33.25 42.58
CA VAL A 359 -6.91 34.68 42.40
C VAL A 359 -8.19 35.09 43.15
N GLU A 360 -9.22 34.24 43.16
CA GLU A 360 -10.47 34.50 43.90
C GLU A 360 -10.27 34.43 45.42
N GLU A 361 -9.53 33.43 45.92
CA GLU A 361 -9.15 33.35 47.34
C GLU A 361 -8.33 34.56 47.79
N LEU A 362 -7.35 34.98 46.98
CA LEU A 362 -6.59 36.21 47.23
C LEU A 362 -7.50 37.45 47.28
N THR A 363 -8.50 37.51 46.39
CA THR A 363 -9.47 38.60 46.36
C THR A 363 -10.29 38.65 47.64
N LEU A 364 -10.72 37.50 48.18
CA LEU A 364 -11.43 37.44 49.47
C LEU A 364 -10.54 37.91 50.64
N HIS A 365 -9.28 37.49 50.69
CA HIS A 365 -8.34 37.97 51.71
C HIS A 365 -8.10 39.48 51.63
N LEU A 366 -8.03 40.05 50.44
CA LEU A 366 -7.89 41.50 50.25
C LEU A 366 -9.14 42.27 50.71
N ILE A 367 -10.34 41.74 50.46
CA ILE A 367 -11.60 42.32 50.94
C ILE A 367 -11.65 42.30 52.47
N ASP A 368 -11.27 41.19 53.10
CA ASP A 368 -11.21 41.07 54.56
C ASP A 368 -10.17 42.03 55.16
N GLN A 369 -8.94 42.05 54.61
CA GLN A 369 -7.89 42.95 55.04
C GLN A 369 -8.32 44.43 54.92
N ASN A 370 -8.96 44.82 53.83
CA ASN A 370 -9.49 46.18 53.66
C ASN A 370 -10.59 46.50 54.69
N THR A 371 -11.44 45.51 55.01
CA THR A 371 -12.47 45.66 56.05
C THR A 371 -11.84 45.85 57.43
N GLN A 372 -10.78 45.10 57.75
CA GLN A 372 -10.06 45.25 59.00
C GLN A 372 -9.29 46.57 59.08
N LEU A 373 -8.66 47.03 57.98
CA LEU A 373 -8.01 48.34 57.90
C LEU A 373 -9.00 49.49 58.09
N LYS A 374 -10.22 49.39 57.53
CA LYS A 374 -11.28 50.37 57.77
C LYS A 374 -11.67 50.43 59.25
N LYS A 375 -11.90 49.27 59.88
CA LYS A 375 -12.18 49.20 61.32
C LYS A 375 -11.05 49.79 62.16
N GLN A 376 -9.81 49.44 61.86
CA GLN A 376 -8.63 50.01 62.54
C GLN A 376 -8.55 51.53 62.35
N ASN A 377 -8.81 52.04 61.15
CA ASN A 377 -8.84 53.48 60.91
C ASN A 377 -9.96 54.17 61.68
N GLU A 378 -11.16 53.60 61.72
CA GLU A 378 -12.27 54.11 62.53
C GLU A 378 -11.93 54.12 64.02
N GLU A 379 -11.35 53.04 64.55
CA GLU A 379 -10.87 52.97 65.93
C GLU A 379 -9.77 54.00 66.21
N ILE A 380 -8.82 54.19 65.29
CA ILE A 380 -7.79 55.22 65.38
C ILE A 380 -8.41 56.62 65.41
N GLN A 381 -9.42 56.91 64.58
CA GLN A 381 -10.12 58.20 64.61
C GLN A 381 -10.85 58.43 65.94
N ILE A 382 -11.53 57.40 66.45
CA ILE A 382 -12.18 57.45 67.77
C ILE A 382 -11.15 57.69 68.87
N LEU A 383 -10.01 57.00 68.85
CA LEU A 383 -8.93 57.17 69.83
C LEU A 383 -8.29 58.56 69.74
N LYS A 384 -8.03 59.08 68.53
CA LYS A 384 -7.53 60.46 68.32
C LYS A 384 -8.49 61.51 68.91
N THR A 385 -9.79 61.31 68.71
CA THR A 385 -10.82 62.20 69.26
C THR A 385 -10.88 62.13 70.78
N LYS A 386 -10.68 60.94 71.39
CA LYS A 386 -10.64 60.76 72.85
C LYS A 386 -9.37 61.30 73.52
N LEU A 387 -8.25 61.38 72.80
CA LEU A 387 -6.96 61.83 73.33
C LEU A 387 -6.71 63.34 73.21
N ASN A 388 -7.65 64.14 72.66
CA ASN A 388 -7.46 65.57 72.38
C ASN A 388 -6.15 65.89 71.61
N LEU A 389 -5.74 64.98 70.72
CA LEU A 389 -4.65 65.25 69.78
C LEU A 389 -5.26 65.84 68.52
N ASN A 390 -5.43 67.17 68.52
CA ASN A 390 -5.62 67.94 67.28
C ASN A 390 -4.35 67.91 66.43
#